data_AF-A0A5C7N7L1-F1
#
_entry.id   AF-A0A5C7N7L1-F1
#
_cell.length_a   1.000
_cell.length_b   1.000
_cell.length_c   1.000
_cell.angle_alpha   90.00
_cell.angle_beta   90.00
_cell.angle_gamma   90.00
#
_symmetry.space_group_name_H-M   'P 1'
#
loop_
_entity.id
_entity.type
_entity.pdbx_description
1 polymer ?
#
loop_
_entity_poly.entity_id
_entity_poly.type
_entity_poly.pdbx_seq_one_letter_code
_entity_poly.pdbx_strand_id
1 'polypeptide(L)'
;MGLRRRIATTFAATAAAAGMAISVAAPATALSKDETNSFLSQLTASYSPTGDNNPYDFDIVTRAAMDTGATATLAKLDAFTLFAPNDRAFEVLANDLGLLGKNYRFGATVNEDKVYKALLTIDDAVPTITEILLYHVLPGAKVTGEQVLSGPFTQRLTMANGEKLRVTVLSRSAKFPVIVLGDKDGKFFNDLVVKSKIDVIKTDNTVVHGISDVLLPDLKN
;
A
#
# COMPACT_ATOMS: atom_id res chain seq x y z
N MET A 1 -53.99 -21.15 43.50
CA MET A 1 -52.69 -21.45 42.85
C MET A 1 -52.97 -22.20 41.55
N GLY A 2 -52.72 -21.55 40.41
CA GLY A 2 -53.03 -22.09 39.08
C GLY A 2 -52.50 -21.17 37.99
N LEU A 3 -51.55 -21.68 37.22
CA LEU A 3 -50.70 -21.01 36.25
C LEU A 3 -51.46 -20.57 34.99
N ARG A 4 -51.28 -19.32 34.53
CA ARG A 4 -51.53 -18.94 33.12
C ARG A 4 -50.38 -18.09 32.60
N ARG A 5 -49.45 -18.77 31.89
CA ARG A 5 -48.44 -18.19 31.01
C ARG A 5 -49.10 -17.21 30.05
N ARG A 6 -48.59 -15.97 29.99
CA ARG A 6 -48.73 -15.10 28.82
C ARG A 6 -47.35 -14.87 28.24
N ILE A 7 -47.12 -15.52 27.11
CA ILE A 7 -46.04 -15.26 26.17
C ILE A 7 -46.36 -13.90 25.54
N ALA A 8 -45.45 -12.93 25.70
CA ALA A 8 -45.44 -11.72 24.89
C ALA A 8 -44.17 -11.75 24.04
N THR A 9 -44.32 -12.20 22.81
CA THR A 9 -43.40 -11.99 21.70
C THR A 9 -43.63 -10.60 21.09
N THR A 10 -42.62 -10.13 20.35
CA THR A 10 -42.58 -8.95 19.44
C THR A 10 -41.96 -7.66 20.03
N PHE A 11 -41.13 -6.87 19.35
CA PHE A 11 -40.65 -6.84 17.95
C PHE A 11 -39.21 -6.26 17.90
N ALA A 12 -38.54 -6.54 16.78
CA ALA A 12 -37.22 -6.16 16.30
C ALA A 12 -36.69 -4.74 16.63
N ALA A 13 -35.35 -4.68 16.79
CA ALA A 13 -34.56 -3.56 16.30
C ALA A 13 -33.41 -4.10 15.43
N THR A 14 -33.47 -3.68 14.17
CA THR A 14 -32.62 -3.96 13.03
C THR A 14 -31.21 -3.36 13.13
N ALA A 15 -30.34 -3.92 12.29
CA ALA A 15 -29.14 -3.33 11.70
C ALA A 15 -27.83 -3.41 12.50
N ALA A 16 -27.16 -4.55 12.39
CA ALA A 16 -25.72 -4.56 12.15
C ALA A 16 -25.48 -5.20 10.79
N ALA A 17 -25.36 -4.38 9.76
CA ALA A 17 -24.62 -4.78 8.57
C ALA A 17 -23.17 -4.96 9.03
N ALA A 18 -22.84 -6.18 9.46
CA ALA A 18 -21.47 -6.58 9.72
C ALA A 18 -20.73 -6.44 8.39
N GLY A 19 -19.95 -5.37 8.26
CA GLY A 19 -18.94 -5.28 7.23
C GLY A 19 -18.11 -6.56 7.32
N MET A 20 -18.00 -7.29 6.22
CA MET A 20 -17.10 -8.43 6.10
C MET A 20 -15.68 -7.89 6.21
N ALA A 21 -15.19 -7.71 7.43
CA ALA A 21 -13.81 -7.36 7.71
C ALA A 21 -13.01 -8.67 7.81
N ILE A 22 -11.82 -8.68 7.21
CA ILE A 22 -10.82 -9.72 7.51
C ILE A 22 -10.60 -9.69 9.03
N SER A 23 -10.63 -10.86 9.67
CA SER A 23 -10.24 -11.00 11.07
C SER A 23 -8.75 -10.69 11.20
N VAL A 24 -8.42 -9.42 11.40
CA VAL A 24 -7.07 -8.97 11.73
C VAL A 24 -6.82 -9.39 13.17
N ALA A 25 -5.75 -10.14 13.42
CA ALA A 25 -5.37 -10.56 14.77
C ALA A 25 -5.12 -9.32 15.66
N ALA A 26 -5.30 -9.51 16.98
CA ALA A 26 -5.09 -8.53 18.07
C ALA A 26 -3.78 -7.72 17.91
N PRO A 27 -3.66 -6.50 18.50
CA PRO A 27 -2.57 -5.58 18.19
C PRO A 27 -1.24 -6.28 18.50
N ALA A 28 -0.39 -6.35 17.48
CA ALA A 28 0.98 -6.81 17.62
C ALA A 28 1.68 -5.91 18.65
N THR A 29 2.54 -6.50 19.47
CA THR A 29 3.57 -5.76 20.20
C THR A 29 4.43 -4.96 19.23
N ALA A 30 4.95 -3.81 19.68
CA ALA A 30 5.94 -3.03 18.93
C ALA A 30 7.00 -3.92 18.28
N LEU A 31 7.36 -3.63 17.03
CA LEU A 31 8.38 -4.38 16.30
C LEU A 31 9.63 -4.51 17.18
N SER A 32 10.11 -5.75 17.32
CA SER A 32 11.37 -5.95 18.00
C SER A 32 12.49 -5.28 17.19
N LYS A 33 13.54 -4.80 17.85
CA LYS A 33 14.69 -4.20 17.16
C LYS A 33 15.27 -5.13 16.10
N ASP A 34 15.29 -6.43 16.37
CA ASP A 34 15.79 -7.45 15.46
C ASP A 34 14.90 -7.59 14.22
N GLU A 35 13.58 -7.55 14.40
CA GLU A 35 12.61 -7.58 13.31
C GLU A 35 12.69 -6.30 12.46
N THR A 36 12.78 -5.13 13.08
CA THR A 36 13.00 -3.85 12.39
C THR A 36 14.29 -3.88 11.56
N ASN A 37 15.39 -4.35 12.14
CA ASN A 37 16.67 -4.43 11.45
C ASN A 37 16.62 -5.42 10.29
N SER A 38 15.95 -6.57 10.47
CA SER A 38 15.72 -7.55 9.41
C SER A 38 14.89 -6.96 8.27
N PHE A 39 13.80 -6.26 8.59
CA PHE A 39 12.96 -5.57 7.62
C PHE A 39 13.73 -4.53 6.82
N LEU A 40 14.43 -3.62 7.50
CA LEU A 40 15.21 -2.57 6.85
C LEU A 40 16.32 -3.17 5.99
N SER A 41 17.00 -4.21 6.48
CA SER A 41 18.03 -4.90 5.70
C SER A 41 17.46 -5.53 4.43
N GLN A 42 16.27 -6.12 4.49
CA GLN A 42 15.59 -6.68 3.30
C GLN A 42 15.10 -5.60 2.35
N LEU A 43 14.58 -4.48 2.88
CA LEU A 43 14.12 -3.34 2.09
C LEU A 43 15.28 -2.71 1.30
N THR A 44 16.44 -2.56 1.93
CA THR A 44 17.63 -1.97 1.31
C THR A 44 18.54 -2.97 0.63
N ALA A 45 18.25 -4.28 0.66
CA ALA A 45 19.15 -5.32 0.16
C ALA A 45 19.40 -5.19 -1.34
N SER A 46 18.38 -4.80 -2.11
CA SER A 46 18.47 -4.59 -3.55
C SER A 46 18.72 -3.13 -3.94
N TYR A 47 18.87 -2.23 -2.96
CA TYR A 47 18.94 -0.80 -3.22
C TYR A 47 20.24 -0.41 -3.92
N SER A 48 20.14 0.18 -5.11
CA SER A 48 21.26 0.81 -5.80
C SER A 48 21.23 2.34 -5.64
N PRO A 49 22.19 2.96 -4.92
CA PRO A 49 22.20 4.41 -4.71
C PRO A 49 22.28 5.26 -5.99
N THR A 50 22.84 4.68 -7.06
CA THR A 50 22.99 5.32 -8.37
C THR A 50 21.91 4.92 -9.38
N GLY A 51 20.97 4.06 -8.97
CA GLY A 51 20.07 3.33 -9.89
C GLY A 51 20.82 2.28 -10.70
N ASP A 52 20.09 1.28 -11.19
CA ASP A 52 20.60 0.25 -12.10
C ASP A 52 19.84 0.19 -13.44
N ASN A 53 18.91 1.15 -13.65
CA ASN A 53 18.00 1.29 -14.79
C ASN A 53 16.91 0.20 -14.90
N ASN A 54 16.67 -0.57 -13.83
CA ASN A 54 15.67 -1.63 -13.81
C ASN A 54 14.27 -1.08 -13.43
N PRO A 55 13.27 -1.16 -14.33
CA PRO A 55 11.94 -0.62 -14.05
C PRO A 55 11.13 -1.36 -12.96
N TYR A 56 11.60 -2.52 -12.47
CA TYR A 56 10.79 -3.46 -11.68
C TYR A 56 11.30 -3.69 -10.24
N ASP A 57 12.27 -2.92 -9.79
CA ASP A 57 12.66 -2.85 -8.38
C ASP A 57 12.06 -1.60 -7.73
N PHE A 58 12.65 -1.22 -6.60
CA PHE A 58 12.08 -0.30 -5.62
C PHE A 58 13.11 0.76 -5.22
N ASP A 59 14.06 1.11 -6.09
CA ASP A 59 15.15 2.01 -5.75
C ASP A 59 14.65 3.43 -5.51
N ILE A 60 13.69 3.91 -6.33
CA ILE A 60 13.13 5.26 -6.18
C ILE A 60 12.37 5.39 -4.85
N VAL A 61 11.51 4.43 -4.50
CA VAL A 61 10.76 4.47 -3.23
C VAL A 61 11.69 4.32 -2.03
N THR A 62 12.71 3.47 -2.12
CA THR A 62 13.69 3.27 -1.04
C THR A 62 14.47 4.55 -0.78
N ARG A 63 14.94 5.20 -1.86
CA ARG A 63 15.61 6.50 -1.78
C ARG A 63 14.71 7.56 -1.17
N ALA A 64 13.47 7.69 -1.64
CA ALA A 64 12.51 8.65 -1.10
C ALA A 64 12.24 8.42 0.39
N ALA A 65 12.12 7.16 0.82
CA ALA A 65 11.91 6.83 2.22
C ALA A 65 13.11 7.14 3.11
N MET A 66 14.34 7.01 2.58
CA MET A 66 15.56 7.40 3.27
C MET A 66 15.68 8.92 3.39
N ASP A 67 15.44 9.65 2.30
CA ASP A 67 15.60 11.11 2.24
C ASP A 67 14.52 11.84 3.07
N THR A 68 13.30 11.30 3.16
CA THR A 68 12.20 11.84 3.99
C THR A 68 12.24 11.37 5.44
N GLY A 69 13.07 10.38 5.78
CA GLY A 69 13.09 9.74 7.10
C GLY A 69 11.89 8.83 7.38
N ALA A 70 11.08 8.49 6.37
CA ALA A 70 9.96 7.56 6.51
C ALA A 70 10.40 6.17 7.02
N THR A 71 11.63 5.74 6.73
CA THR A 71 12.21 4.50 7.28
C THR A 71 12.21 4.48 8.81
N ALA A 72 12.54 5.61 9.45
CA ALA A 72 12.51 5.74 10.91
C ALA A 72 11.09 5.78 11.48
N THR A 73 10.11 6.26 10.69
CA THR A 73 8.69 6.24 11.06
C THR A 73 8.13 4.82 10.98
N LEU A 74 8.42 4.07 9.91
CA LEU A 74 8.03 2.67 9.75
C LEU A 74 8.61 1.78 10.85
N ALA A 75 9.86 2.03 11.25
CA ALA A 75 10.52 1.31 12.34
C ALA A 75 9.83 1.44 13.72
N LYS A 76 8.96 2.44 13.91
CA LYS A 76 8.23 2.68 15.17
C LYS A 76 6.84 2.07 15.19
N LEU A 77 6.33 1.56 14.06
CA LEU A 77 5.00 0.96 13.98
C LEU A 77 5.02 -0.46 14.56
N ASP A 78 3.92 -0.89 15.17
CA ASP A 78 3.84 -2.22 15.79
C ASP A 78 3.66 -3.34 14.75
N ALA A 79 2.83 -3.09 13.76
CA ALA A 79 2.63 -3.92 12.59
C ALA A 79 2.24 -3.02 11.42
N PHE A 80 2.63 -3.38 10.20
CA PHE A 80 2.18 -2.64 9.02
C PHE A 80 2.23 -3.46 7.75
N THR A 81 1.43 -3.04 6.78
CA THR A 81 1.49 -3.50 5.40
C THR A 81 1.94 -2.33 4.53
N LEU A 82 3.01 -2.51 3.78
CA LEU A 82 3.55 -1.50 2.88
C LEU A 82 3.23 -1.89 1.43
N PHE A 83 2.66 -0.96 0.68
CA PHE A 83 2.51 -1.08 -0.76
C PHE A 83 3.67 -0.33 -1.42
N ALA A 84 4.61 -1.05 -2.03
CA ALA A 84 5.80 -0.46 -2.63
C ALA A 84 5.60 -0.32 -4.15
N PRO A 85 5.48 0.90 -4.69
CA PRO A 85 5.48 1.12 -6.13
C PRO A 85 6.84 0.82 -6.73
N ASN A 86 6.85 0.21 -7.92
CA ASN A 86 8.08 -0.05 -8.65
C ASN A 86 8.61 1.22 -9.34
N ASP A 87 9.85 1.18 -9.83
CA ASP A 87 10.47 2.35 -10.43
C ASP A 87 9.77 2.81 -11.72
N ARG A 88 9.15 1.89 -12.46
CA ARG A 88 8.26 2.23 -13.58
C ARG A 88 7.05 3.05 -13.14
N ALA A 89 6.44 2.75 -12.00
CA ALA A 89 5.30 3.49 -11.48
C ALA A 89 5.65 4.98 -11.28
N PHE A 90 6.83 5.25 -10.71
CA PHE A 90 7.29 6.64 -10.55
C PHE A 90 7.58 7.33 -11.88
N GLU A 91 8.11 6.61 -12.87
CA GLU A 91 8.28 7.14 -14.22
C GLU A 91 6.93 7.52 -14.86
N VAL A 92 5.92 6.65 -14.72
CA VAL A 92 4.55 6.92 -15.18
C VAL A 92 3.97 8.14 -14.47
N LEU A 93 4.08 8.22 -13.14
CA LEU A 93 3.64 9.38 -12.36
C LEU A 93 4.32 10.67 -12.83
N ALA A 94 5.65 10.68 -12.95
CA ALA A 94 6.39 11.86 -13.37
C ALA A 94 6.03 12.29 -14.82
N ASN A 95 5.71 11.32 -15.69
CA ASN A 95 5.19 11.61 -17.02
C ASN A 95 3.76 12.20 -16.97
N ASP A 96 2.87 11.63 -16.16
CA ASP A 96 1.48 12.08 -16.02
C ASP A 96 1.40 13.50 -15.44
N LEU A 97 2.33 13.85 -14.54
CA LEU A 97 2.53 15.21 -14.02
C LEU A 97 3.21 16.15 -15.02
N GLY A 98 3.63 15.66 -16.19
CA GLY A 98 4.29 16.44 -17.23
C GLY A 98 5.75 16.81 -16.94
N LEU A 99 6.35 16.26 -15.89
CA LEU A 99 7.69 16.61 -15.40
C LEU A 99 8.82 16.09 -16.31
N LEU A 100 8.56 15.01 -17.05
CA LEU A 100 9.53 14.41 -17.97
C LEU A 100 9.53 15.05 -19.38
N GLY A 101 8.63 16.00 -19.62
CA GLY A 101 8.47 16.74 -20.87
C GLY A 101 7.43 16.15 -21.82
N LYS A 102 6.86 16.99 -22.70
CA LYS A 102 5.70 16.67 -23.56
C LYS A 102 5.89 15.53 -24.56
N ASN A 103 7.14 15.19 -24.89
CA ASN A 103 7.49 14.15 -25.87
C ASN A 103 8.22 12.98 -25.21
N TYR A 104 8.02 12.78 -23.91
CA TYR A 104 8.62 11.67 -23.22
C TYR A 104 8.14 10.34 -23.80
N ARG A 105 9.06 9.37 -23.92
CA ARG A 105 8.78 8.04 -24.46
C ARG A 105 9.29 7.01 -23.48
N PHE A 106 8.40 6.13 -23.05
CA PHE A 106 8.77 4.99 -22.22
C PHE A 106 9.76 4.09 -22.96
N GLY A 107 10.92 3.88 -22.32
CA GLY A 107 11.94 2.93 -22.77
C GLY A 107 11.75 1.54 -22.17
N ALA A 108 12.63 0.61 -22.51
CA ALA A 108 12.70 -0.69 -21.83
C ALA A 108 13.28 -0.58 -20.40
N THR A 109 14.03 0.49 -20.15
CA THR A 109 14.68 0.82 -18.88
C THR A 109 14.10 2.10 -18.29
N VAL A 110 14.27 2.31 -17.00
CA VAL A 110 13.97 3.56 -16.30
C VAL A 110 15.27 4.30 -16.03
N ASN A 111 15.24 5.63 -15.92
CA ASN A 111 16.38 6.38 -15.40
C ASN A 111 15.94 6.95 -14.05
N GLU A 112 16.24 6.21 -12.99
CA GLU A 112 15.74 6.45 -11.63
C GLU A 112 16.15 7.85 -11.15
N ASP A 113 17.38 8.22 -11.47
CA ASP A 113 18.01 9.46 -11.04
C ASP A 113 17.34 10.69 -11.69
N LYS A 114 16.93 10.58 -12.96
CA LYS A 114 16.15 11.60 -13.66
C LYS A 114 14.73 11.70 -13.12
N VAL A 115 14.06 10.56 -12.92
CA VAL A 115 12.69 10.50 -12.40
C VAL A 115 12.64 11.09 -11.00
N TYR A 116 13.56 10.69 -10.12
CA TYR A 116 13.65 11.21 -8.76
C TYR A 116 13.85 12.73 -8.73
N LYS A 117 14.81 13.26 -9.52
CA LYS A 117 15.03 14.71 -9.64
C LYS A 117 13.81 15.45 -10.16
N ALA A 118 13.06 14.85 -11.10
CA ALA A 118 11.84 15.44 -11.63
C ALA A 118 10.75 15.51 -10.55
N LEU A 119 10.56 14.46 -9.73
CA LEU A 119 9.60 14.48 -8.63
C LEU A 119 9.92 15.56 -7.58
N LEU A 120 11.21 15.86 -7.37
CA LEU A 120 11.63 16.95 -6.48
C LEU A 120 11.32 18.37 -7.03
N THR A 121 10.92 18.51 -8.30
CA THR A 121 10.50 19.82 -8.84
C THR A 121 9.02 20.11 -8.61
N ILE A 122 8.28 19.21 -7.97
CA ILE A 122 6.88 19.44 -7.60
C ILE A 122 6.84 20.57 -6.55
N ASP A 123 5.87 21.47 -6.66
CA ASP A 123 5.63 22.49 -5.64
C ASP A 123 5.35 21.82 -4.30
N ASP A 124 6.04 22.23 -3.24
CA ASP A 124 5.98 21.58 -1.93
C ASP A 124 6.32 20.07 -1.97
N ALA A 125 7.32 19.68 -2.77
CA ALA A 125 7.70 18.28 -2.99
C ALA A 125 7.87 17.45 -1.70
N VAL A 126 8.54 17.96 -0.66
CA VAL A 126 8.81 17.18 0.57
C VAL A 126 7.52 16.78 1.30
N PRO A 127 6.62 17.71 1.68
CA PRO A 127 5.36 17.33 2.33
C PRO A 127 4.47 16.49 1.41
N THR A 128 4.39 16.79 0.11
CA THR A 128 3.59 15.99 -0.84
C THR A 128 4.11 14.55 -0.95
N ILE A 129 5.43 14.36 -1.12
CA ILE A 129 6.05 13.03 -1.17
C ILE A 129 5.83 12.31 0.16
N THR A 130 5.94 13.00 1.29
CA THR A 130 5.68 12.41 2.60
C THR A 130 4.24 11.90 2.71
N GLU A 131 3.26 12.70 2.27
CA GLU A 131 1.85 12.31 2.27
C GLU A 131 1.57 11.11 1.36
N ILE A 132 2.16 11.08 0.16
CA ILE A 132 2.10 9.94 -0.76
C ILE A 132 2.70 8.70 -0.08
N LEU A 133 3.89 8.80 0.53
CA LEU A 133 4.52 7.67 1.21
C LEU A 133 3.66 7.15 2.37
N LEU A 134 3.01 8.03 3.14
CA LEU A 134 2.08 7.62 4.20
C LEU A 134 0.82 6.93 3.65
N TYR A 135 0.35 7.33 2.47
CA TYR A 135 -0.79 6.67 1.82
C TYR A 135 -0.47 5.24 1.35
N HIS A 136 0.80 4.90 1.19
CA HIS A 136 1.25 3.54 0.87
C HIS A 136 1.38 2.62 2.08
N VAL A 137 1.19 3.14 3.29
CA VAL A 137 1.36 2.37 4.53
C VAL A 137 0.01 2.11 5.18
N LEU A 138 -0.29 0.85 5.43
CA LEU A 138 -1.39 0.43 6.30
C LEU A 138 -0.84 0.19 7.71
N PRO A 139 -1.13 1.05 8.69
CA PRO A 139 -0.65 0.88 10.05
C PRO A 139 -1.49 -0.14 10.82
N GLY A 140 -0.86 -0.82 11.79
CA GLY A 140 -1.51 -1.68 12.78
C GLY A 140 -1.94 -3.06 12.27
N ALA A 141 -1.66 -3.40 11.01
CA ALA A 141 -2.08 -4.67 10.43
C ALA A 141 -1.08 -5.19 9.39
N LYS A 142 -0.73 -6.47 9.55
CA LYS A 142 -0.11 -7.28 8.50
C LYS A 142 -1.21 -8.00 7.73
N VAL A 143 -1.32 -7.69 6.45
CA VAL A 143 -2.34 -8.24 5.56
C VAL A 143 -1.64 -8.95 4.41
N THR A 144 -1.56 -10.28 4.46
CA THR A 144 -0.88 -11.05 3.39
C THR A 144 -1.75 -11.16 2.15
N GLY A 145 -1.12 -11.44 1.00
CA GLY A 145 -1.87 -11.67 -0.24
C GLY A 145 -2.87 -12.82 -0.12
N GLU A 146 -2.54 -13.87 0.62
CA GLU A 146 -3.44 -14.99 0.91
C GLU A 146 -4.68 -14.55 1.69
N GLN A 147 -4.53 -13.69 2.70
CA GLN A 147 -5.65 -13.14 3.46
C GLN A 147 -6.56 -12.27 2.58
N VAL A 148 -5.99 -11.48 1.67
CA VAL A 148 -6.79 -10.68 0.72
C VAL A 148 -7.55 -11.58 -0.25
N LEU A 149 -6.89 -12.59 -0.83
CA LEU A 149 -7.49 -13.48 -1.82
C LEU A 149 -8.56 -14.43 -1.23
N SER A 150 -8.42 -14.81 0.04
CA SER A 150 -9.41 -15.63 0.77
C SER A 150 -10.56 -14.79 1.34
N GLY A 151 -10.33 -13.50 1.61
CA GLY A 151 -11.28 -12.56 2.23
C GLY A 151 -12.43 -12.10 1.34
N PRO A 152 -13.04 -10.93 1.60
CA PRO A 152 -14.13 -10.37 0.77
C PRO A 152 -13.63 -9.88 -0.60
N PHE A 153 -14.53 -9.79 -1.59
CA PHE A 153 -14.19 -9.27 -2.93
C PHE A 153 -13.86 -7.78 -2.93
N THR A 154 -14.44 -7.01 -2.02
CA THR A 154 -14.16 -5.57 -1.88
C THR A 154 -14.01 -5.24 -0.42
N GLN A 155 -12.98 -4.48 -0.09
CA GLN A 155 -12.73 -3.98 1.26
C GLN A 155 -12.18 -2.56 1.22
N ARG A 156 -12.22 -1.89 2.37
CA ARG A 156 -11.65 -0.56 2.56
C ARG A 156 -10.64 -0.60 3.70
N LEU A 157 -9.43 -0.18 3.41
CA LEU A 157 -8.33 -0.07 4.36
C LEU A 157 -8.16 1.39 4.73
N THR A 158 -7.78 1.67 5.98
CA THR A 158 -7.48 3.04 6.43
C THR A 158 -5.96 3.17 6.47
N MET A 159 -5.42 4.01 5.59
CA MET A 159 -3.97 4.19 5.41
C MET A 159 -3.40 5.12 6.49
N ALA A 160 -2.08 5.24 6.58
CA ALA A 160 -1.41 6.00 7.63
C ALA A 160 -1.66 7.52 7.55
N ASN A 161 -1.97 8.04 6.36
CA ASN A 161 -2.45 9.41 6.18
C ASN A 161 -3.92 9.62 6.64
N GLY A 162 -4.61 8.56 7.08
CA GLY A 162 -6.01 8.59 7.54
C GLY A 162 -7.04 8.38 6.43
N GLU A 163 -6.61 8.34 5.17
CA GLU A 163 -7.52 8.13 4.04
C GLU A 163 -7.88 6.67 3.81
N LYS A 164 -8.98 6.44 3.09
CA LYS A 164 -9.44 5.10 2.75
C LYS A 164 -8.95 4.67 1.37
N LEU A 165 -8.24 3.56 1.32
CA LEU A 165 -7.88 2.83 0.10
C LEU A 165 -8.89 1.71 -0.14
N ARG A 166 -9.43 1.61 -1.36
CA ARG A 166 -10.30 0.48 -1.73
C ARG A 166 -9.43 -0.66 -2.25
N VAL A 167 -9.67 -1.87 -1.78
CA VAL A 167 -9.03 -3.08 -2.33
C VAL A 167 -10.11 -3.96 -2.93
N THR A 168 -9.95 -4.32 -4.19
CA THR A 168 -10.91 -5.12 -4.95
C THR A 168 -10.21 -6.33 -5.55
N VAL A 169 -10.67 -7.52 -5.17
CA VAL A 169 -10.20 -8.78 -5.73
C VAL A 169 -11.06 -9.11 -6.91
N LEU A 170 -10.54 -9.00 -8.13
CA LEU A 170 -11.29 -9.33 -9.35
C LEU A 170 -11.15 -10.81 -9.73
N SER A 171 -10.02 -11.42 -9.37
CA SER A 171 -9.77 -12.83 -9.63
C SER A 171 -9.04 -13.45 -8.45
N ARG A 172 -9.54 -14.60 -8.00
CA ARG A 172 -8.89 -15.48 -7.00
C ARG A 172 -8.22 -16.69 -7.64
N SER A 173 -8.11 -16.70 -8.97
CA SER A 173 -7.49 -17.81 -9.68
C SER A 173 -6.04 -17.95 -9.23
N ALA A 174 -5.65 -19.14 -8.77
CA ALA A 174 -4.27 -19.41 -8.38
C ALA A 174 -3.27 -19.13 -9.53
N LYS A 175 -3.72 -19.29 -10.78
CA LYS A 175 -2.90 -19.03 -11.96
C LYS A 175 -2.78 -17.54 -12.28
N PHE A 176 -3.83 -16.76 -12.04
CA PHE A 176 -3.89 -15.33 -12.33
C PHE A 176 -4.74 -14.59 -11.28
N PRO A 177 -4.20 -14.36 -10.06
CA PRO A 177 -4.87 -13.52 -9.09
C PRO A 177 -4.80 -12.08 -9.54
N VAL A 178 -5.89 -11.33 -9.38
CA VAL A 178 -5.97 -9.92 -9.77
C VAL A 178 -6.54 -9.14 -8.58
N ILE A 179 -5.70 -8.30 -7.99
CA ILE A 179 -6.05 -7.40 -6.90
C ILE A 179 -5.84 -5.98 -7.43
N VAL A 180 -6.93 -5.23 -7.48
CA VAL A 180 -6.97 -3.82 -7.86
C VAL A 180 -7.04 -2.99 -6.60
N LEU A 181 -6.13 -2.04 -6.48
CA LEU A 181 -6.19 -0.96 -5.52
C LEU A 181 -6.95 0.19 -6.17
N GLY A 182 -7.76 0.89 -5.38
CA GLY A 182 -8.51 2.05 -5.82
C GLY A 182 -8.14 3.20 -4.93
N ASP A 183 -7.19 3.99 -5.40
CA ASP A 183 -6.72 5.22 -4.78
C ASP A 183 -7.72 6.37 -4.97
N LYS A 184 -7.26 7.63 -4.87
CA LYS A 184 -8.09 8.83 -5.03
C LYS A 184 -8.00 9.51 -6.39
N ASP A 185 -7.13 9.05 -7.29
CA ASP A 185 -6.96 9.70 -8.59
C ASP A 185 -8.18 9.52 -9.53
N GLY A 186 -9.08 8.59 -9.15
CA GLY A 186 -10.33 8.32 -9.86
C GLY A 186 -10.18 7.47 -11.12
N LYS A 187 -8.95 7.06 -11.46
CA LYS A 187 -8.67 6.08 -12.49
C LYS A 187 -8.97 4.68 -11.94
N PHE A 188 -9.38 3.78 -12.82
CA PHE A 188 -9.71 2.41 -12.47
C PHE A 188 -8.81 1.50 -13.29
N PHE A 189 -8.21 0.48 -12.64
CA PHE A 189 -7.27 -0.50 -13.22
C PHE A 189 -5.82 -0.06 -13.49
N ASN A 190 -5.38 1.09 -12.99
CA ASN A 190 -3.96 1.46 -13.01
C ASN A 190 -3.20 0.88 -11.81
N ASP A 191 -3.84 0.82 -10.64
CA ASP A 191 -3.18 0.33 -9.43
C ASP A 191 -3.41 -1.17 -9.24
N LEU A 192 -2.48 -1.99 -9.71
CA LEU A 192 -2.53 -3.44 -9.56
C LEU A 192 -1.45 -3.91 -8.58
N VAL A 193 -1.82 -4.85 -7.71
CA VAL A 193 -0.79 -5.60 -6.97
C VAL A 193 -0.11 -6.56 -7.94
N VAL A 194 1.19 -6.40 -8.10
CA VAL A 194 1.97 -7.20 -9.05
C VAL A 194 2.07 -8.62 -8.52
N LYS A 195 1.54 -9.60 -9.27
CA LYS A 195 1.46 -11.01 -8.86
C LYS A 195 2.81 -11.57 -8.37
N SER A 196 3.89 -11.30 -9.09
CA SER A 196 5.24 -11.78 -8.75
C SER A 196 5.86 -11.05 -7.54
N LYS A 197 5.21 -10.00 -7.06
CA LYS A 197 5.64 -9.15 -5.95
C LYS A 197 4.59 -9.11 -4.83
N ILE A 198 3.77 -10.15 -4.70
CA ILE A 198 2.93 -10.31 -3.51
C ILE A 198 3.83 -10.86 -2.39
N ASP A 199 3.78 -10.24 -1.20
CA ASP A 199 4.56 -10.64 -0.02
C ASP A 199 6.09 -10.67 -0.29
N VAL A 200 6.64 -9.66 -0.99
CA VAL A 200 8.08 -9.57 -1.36
C VAL A 200 8.97 -9.66 -0.13
N ILE A 201 8.61 -8.89 0.89
CA ILE A 201 9.26 -8.87 2.19
C ILE A 201 8.21 -9.29 3.19
N LYS A 202 8.55 -10.26 4.02
CA LYS A 202 7.66 -10.80 5.03
C LYS A 202 8.45 -11.04 6.30
N THR A 203 8.06 -10.35 7.35
CA THR A 203 8.52 -10.60 8.72
C THR A 203 7.35 -11.16 9.54
N ASP A 204 7.45 -11.18 10.86
CA ASP A 204 6.39 -11.70 11.71
C ASP A 204 5.17 -10.75 11.72
N ASN A 205 5.42 -9.45 11.77
CA ASN A 205 4.45 -8.37 11.94
C ASN A 205 4.39 -7.38 10.75
N THR A 206 5.26 -7.53 9.75
CA THR A 206 5.25 -6.68 8.54
C THR A 206 5.17 -7.48 7.24
N VAL A 207 4.59 -6.86 6.22
CA VAL A 207 4.56 -7.40 4.86
C VAL A 207 4.62 -6.27 3.82
N VAL A 208 5.30 -6.54 2.70
CA VAL A 208 5.42 -5.60 1.57
C VAL A 208 4.84 -6.23 0.31
N HIS A 209 3.99 -5.48 -0.39
CA HIS A 209 3.47 -5.86 -1.70
C HIS A 209 3.94 -4.86 -2.75
N GLY A 210 4.50 -5.36 -3.86
CA GLY A 210 4.82 -4.54 -5.02
C GLY A 210 3.56 -4.17 -5.79
N ILE A 211 3.44 -2.91 -6.18
CA ILE A 211 2.32 -2.39 -6.96
C ILE A 211 2.81 -1.80 -8.29
N SER A 212 1.92 -1.77 -9.29
CA SER A 212 2.24 -1.34 -10.66
C SER A 212 2.21 0.17 -10.88
N ASP A 213 1.58 0.92 -9.98
CA ASP A 213 1.41 2.36 -10.07
C ASP A 213 1.51 3.00 -8.67
N VAL A 214 1.78 4.30 -8.60
CA VAL A 214 1.91 5.04 -7.33
C VAL A 214 0.51 5.39 -6.84
N LEU A 215 0.15 4.94 -5.63
CA LEU A 215 -1.14 5.29 -5.03
C LEU A 215 -1.17 6.78 -4.69
N LEU A 216 -2.13 7.50 -5.24
CA LEU A 216 -2.29 8.92 -5.00
C LEU A 216 -3.38 9.19 -3.95
N PRO A 217 -3.05 9.89 -2.85
CA PRO A 217 -4.05 10.39 -1.91
C PRO A 217 -4.81 11.59 -2.50
N ASP A 218 -5.84 12.04 -1.80
CA ASP A 218 -6.55 13.27 -2.16
C ASP A 218 -5.65 14.46 -1.77
N LEU A 219 -4.79 14.88 -2.71
CA LEU A 219 -3.91 16.05 -2.58
C LEU A 219 -4.75 17.34 -2.60
N LYS A 220 -5.52 17.56 -1.53
CA LYS A 220 -6.22 18.82 -1.28
C LYS A 220 -5.28 19.75 -0.52
N ASN A 221 -4.74 20.71 -1.26
CA ASN A 221 -4.19 21.93 -0.69
C ASN A 221 -5.25 22.66 0.15
#